data_AF-A0A7J5JL64-F1
#
_entry.id   AF-A0A7J5JL64-F1
#
_cell.length_a   1.000
_cell.length_b   1.000
_cell.length_c   1.000
_cell.angle_alpha   90.00
_cell.angle_beta   90.00
_cell.angle_gamma   90.00
#
_symmetry.space_group_name_H-M   'P 1'
#
loop_
_entity.id
_entity.type
_entity.pdbx_description
1 polymer ?
#
loop_
_entity_poly.entity_id
_entity_poly.type
_entity_poly.pdbx_seq_one_letter_code
_entity_poly.pdbx_strand_id
1 'polypeptide(L)'
;MRKLLIIVSLFTMMSCQENLDMIDSENLPETSSSTNPEFKVNEEDIQSTIDEFYGVSSLSPTRVENSVSIKKITSLTKSKTRNIGSDSDIDVNDILYIVKLSNGNTAFVAADKRAKSLYGIADGNVELDNTDLINSNIPGGLVAILSNAIADIKYSIKYNTEVNDDWKTVNVSTRADSDIVGGKEMFTMEPRCPVSWHQFAPFNNACPLYTNSNGDKVHSAAGCVAVAAAQALLCLWDRSKTTFYYYTLITSWNRLSEIKHDNQFIAGSDEETDVANLIHEIGQAVGMKYGPSSSANTEDAVKAVCLLSQGYLKYEKSPFNETIENTLIQKSGIVWLSARNSNDEGHSMLIDALRFVFTTGACGTCIDATKYVKRYFHINYGWGESYNGYYLYIPQSDNYDQDLRWEGTSRTFPYQMKAFSVWQTKNE
;
A
#
# COMPACT_ATOMS: atom_id res chain seq x y z
N MET A 1 27.60 -25.27 49.50
CA MET A 1 28.23 -24.67 48.30
C MET A 1 27.55 -25.27 47.07
N ARG A 2 26.64 -24.50 46.45
CA ARG A 2 25.83 -24.93 45.30
C ARG A 2 26.69 -24.93 44.03
N LYS A 3 26.77 -26.08 43.37
CA LYS A 3 27.32 -26.22 42.01
C LYS A 3 26.30 -25.67 41.02
N LEU A 4 26.69 -24.65 40.26
CA LEU A 4 25.88 -24.06 39.19
C LEU A 4 26.12 -24.90 37.92
N LEU A 5 25.09 -25.61 37.45
CA LEU A 5 25.08 -26.22 36.12
C LEU A 5 24.82 -25.11 35.10
N ILE A 6 25.79 -24.88 34.21
CA ILE A 6 25.60 -24.08 33.00
C ILE A 6 25.04 -25.04 31.94
N ILE A 7 23.76 -24.89 31.62
CA ILE A 7 23.16 -25.52 30.43
C ILE A 7 23.49 -24.62 29.25
N VAL A 8 24.44 -25.06 28.43
CA VAL A 8 24.69 -24.49 27.11
C VAL A 8 23.65 -25.08 26.17
N SER A 9 22.59 -24.32 25.88
CA SER A 9 21.67 -24.65 24.79
C SER A 9 22.32 -24.27 23.46
N LEU A 10 22.95 -25.25 22.82
CA LEU A 10 23.26 -25.21 21.39
C LEU A 10 21.93 -25.09 20.62
N PHE A 11 21.66 -23.93 20.01
CA PHE A 11 20.70 -23.86 18.91
C PHE A 11 21.42 -24.24 17.63
N THR A 12 21.29 -25.50 17.24
CA THR A 12 21.61 -25.98 15.90
C THR A 12 20.60 -25.39 14.93
N MET A 13 21.05 -24.53 14.01
CA MET A 13 20.27 -24.21 12.81
C MET A 13 20.27 -25.44 11.90
N MET A 14 19.19 -26.22 11.95
CA MET A 14 18.83 -27.10 10.85
C MET A 14 17.87 -26.32 9.95
N SER A 15 18.36 -26.03 8.75
CA SER A 15 17.56 -25.86 7.55
C SER A 15 16.67 -27.09 7.41
N CYS A 16 15.40 -27.02 7.83
CA CYS A 16 14.40 -28.01 7.46
C CYS A 16 14.02 -27.78 6.00
N GLN A 17 14.76 -28.44 5.12
CA GLN A 17 14.24 -28.88 3.84
C GLN A 17 13.45 -30.16 4.15
N GLU A 18 12.19 -30.01 4.56
CA GLU A 18 11.26 -31.14 4.63
C GLU A 18 10.54 -31.26 3.29
N ASN A 19 10.58 -32.48 2.75
CA ASN A 19 9.86 -32.90 1.57
C ASN A 19 8.42 -32.41 1.62
N LEU A 20 7.97 -31.75 0.54
CA LEU A 20 6.55 -31.70 0.23
C LEU A 20 6.11 -33.14 -0.03
N ASP A 21 5.56 -33.79 0.99
CA ASP A 21 4.67 -34.91 0.76
C ASP A 21 3.54 -34.40 -0.13
N MET A 22 3.38 -35.06 -1.28
CA MET A 22 2.24 -34.87 -2.18
C MET A 22 0.97 -35.13 -1.38
N ILE A 23 0.23 -34.07 -1.06
CA ILE A 23 -1.15 -34.20 -0.62
C ILE A 23 -1.98 -34.23 -1.91
N ASP A 24 -2.63 -35.37 -2.10
CA ASP A 24 -3.55 -35.65 -3.19
C ASP A 24 -4.53 -34.50 -3.40
N SER A 25 -4.71 -34.15 -4.68
CA SER A 25 -5.74 -33.26 -5.17
C SER A 25 -7.12 -33.84 -4.87
N GLU A 26 -7.70 -33.51 -3.72
CA GLU A 26 -9.15 -33.63 -3.55
C GLU A 26 -9.83 -32.51 -4.34
N ASN A 27 -10.57 -32.94 -5.36
CA ASN A 27 -11.27 -32.13 -6.33
C ASN A 27 -12.12 -31.03 -5.67
N LEU A 28 -11.69 -29.78 -5.81
CA LEU A 28 -12.61 -28.65 -5.79
C LEU A 28 -13.61 -28.82 -6.94
N PRO A 29 -14.91 -28.60 -6.72
CA PRO A 29 -15.90 -28.71 -7.78
C PRO A 29 -15.51 -27.77 -8.93
N GLU A 30 -15.56 -28.29 -10.17
CA GLU A 30 -15.40 -27.52 -11.40
C GLU A 30 -16.46 -26.40 -11.45
N THR A 31 -16.18 -25.26 -10.83
CA THR A 31 -16.98 -24.05 -11.02
C THR A 31 -16.58 -23.45 -12.35
N SER A 32 -17.44 -23.70 -13.35
CA SER A 32 -17.60 -22.96 -14.61
C SER A 32 -16.36 -22.19 -15.05
N SER A 33 -15.56 -22.82 -15.89
CA SER A 33 -14.50 -22.16 -16.64
C SER A 33 -14.99 -20.83 -17.22
N SER A 34 -14.17 -19.80 -17.05
CA SER A 34 -14.27 -18.44 -17.58
C SER A 34 -14.25 -18.41 -19.12
N THR A 35 -15.22 -19.05 -19.76
CA THR A 35 -15.36 -19.11 -21.22
C THR A 35 -16.43 -18.18 -21.76
N ASN A 36 -17.19 -17.46 -20.92
CA ASN A 36 -18.11 -16.42 -21.38
C ASN A 36 -17.30 -15.20 -21.86
N PRO A 37 -17.30 -14.87 -23.18
CA PRO A 37 -16.56 -13.73 -23.71
C PRO A 37 -16.96 -12.39 -23.08
N GLU A 38 -18.18 -12.30 -22.54
CA GLU A 38 -18.71 -11.10 -21.89
C GLU A 38 -17.90 -10.65 -20.67
N PHE A 39 -17.29 -11.59 -19.93
CA PHE A 39 -16.51 -11.26 -18.74
C PHE A 39 -15.03 -11.02 -19.03
N LYS A 40 -14.58 -11.25 -20.27
CA LYS A 40 -13.20 -11.02 -20.67
C LYS A 40 -12.91 -9.52 -20.70
N VAL A 41 -11.78 -9.15 -20.11
CA VAL A 41 -11.20 -7.81 -20.17
C VAL A 41 -10.24 -7.76 -21.36
N ASN A 42 -10.42 -6.77 -22.24
CA ASN A 42 -9.53 -6.50 -23.37
C ASN A 42 -8.75 -5.19 -23.15
N GLU A 43 -7.84 -4.85 -24.07
CA GLU A 43 -6.99 -3.66 -23.95
C GLU A 43 -7.80 -2.34 -23.95
N GLU A 44 -8.92 -2.27 -24.69
CA GLU A 44 -9.81 -1.10 -24.70
C GLU A 44 -10.49 -0.90 -23.34
N ASP A 45 -10.90 -1.98 -22.68
CA ASP A 45 -11.47 -1.93 -21.33
C ASP A 45 -10.43 -1.42 -20.30
N ILE A 46 -9.18 -1.89 -20.43
CA ILE A 46 -8.06 -1.45 -19.59
C ILE A 46 -7.80 0.04 -19.81
N GLN A 47 -7.71 0.48 -21.07
CA GLN A 47 -7.46 1.89 -21.42
C GLN A 47 -8.61 2.78 -20.92
N SER A 48 -9.87 2.37 -21.08
CA SER A 48 -11.03 3.13 -20.58
C SER A 48 -10.99 3.31 -19.06
N THR A 49 -10.56 2.28 -18.34
CA THR A 49 -10.41 2.32 -16.88
C THR A 49 -9.28 3.27 -16.46
N ILE A 50 -8.17 3.28 -17.19
CA ILE A 50 -7.05 4.21 -16.99
C ILE A 50 -7.51 5.65 -17.27
N ASP A 51 -8.25 5.87 -18.35
CA ASP A 51 -8.78 7.18 -18.75
C ASP A 51 -9.75 7.74 -17.70
N GLU A 52 -10.63 6.91 -17.12
CA GLU A 52 -11.47 7.29 -15.97
C GLU A 52 -10.60 7.76 -14.80
N PHE A 53 -9.52 7.01 -14.48
CA PHE A 53 -8.58 7.41 -13.44
C PHE A 53 -7.76 8.66 -13.80
N TYR A 54 -7.53 9.05 -15.05
CA TYR A 54 -6.89 10.34 -15.34
C TYR A 54 -7.91 11.45 -15.66
N GLY A 55 -9.21 11.15 -15.57
CA GLY A 55 -10.29 12.07 -15.88
C GLY A 55 -10.31 12.49 -17.36
N VAL A 56 -9.86 11.63 -18.25
CA VAL A 56 -9.88 11.86 -19.70
C VAL A 56 -11.28 11.51 -20.21
N SER A 57 -11.96 12.47 -20.84
CA SER A 57 -13.27 12.28 -21.47
C SER A 57 -13.13 12.32 -22.99
N SER A 58 -13.78 11.37 -23.67
CA SER A 58 -13.81 11.26 -25.15
C SER A 58 -14.49 12.46 -25.84
N LEU A 59 -15.10 13.38 -25.08
CA LEU A 59 -15.92 14.48 -25.60
C LEU A 59 -15.25 15.87 -25.56
N SER A 60 -14.00 15.99 -25.11
CA SER A 60 -13.31 17.29 -25.00
C SER A 60 -11.97 17.34 -25.76
N PRO A 61 -11.88 18.10 -26.88
CA PRO A 61 -10.67 18.20 -27.70
C PRO A 61 -9.48 18.89 -27.02
N THR A 62 -9.70 19.60 -25.90
CA THR A 62 -8.72 20.47 -25.24
C THR A 62 -7.88 19.80 -24.16
N ARG A 63 -7.99 18.48 -23.95
CA ARG A 63 -7.32 17.77 -22.84
C ARG A 63 -6.34 16.67 -23.28
N VAL A 64 -5.77 16.80 -24.48
CA VAL A 64 -4.76 15.90 -25.05
C VAL A 64 -3.47 15.82 -24.20
N GLU A 65 -3.26 16.74 -23.26
CA GLU A 65 -2.07 16.74 -22.39
C GLU A 65 -2.08 15.68 -21.28
N ASN A 66 -3.22 15.09 -20.93
CA ASN A 66 -3.34 14.10 -19.84
C ASN A 66 -3.59 12.65 -20.33
N SER A 67 -3.47 12.37 -21.63
CA SER A 67 -3.69 11.00 -22.13
C SER A 67 -2.54 10.09 -21.73
N VAL A 68 -2.83 9.09 -20.91
CA VAL A 68 -1.87 8.08 -20.46
C VAL A 68 -2.16 6.78 -21.19
N SER A 69 -1.22 6.30 -22.00
CA SER A 69 -1.41 5.09 -22.82
C SER A 69 -0.74 3.86 -22.20
N ILE A 70 -1.23 2.69 -22.57
CA ILE A 70 -0.62 1.41 -22.22
C ILE A 70 0.72 1.23 -22.93
N LYS A 71 1.76 0.84 -22.19
CA LYS A 71 3.08 0.46 -22.73
C LYS A 71 3.33 -1.05 -22.72
N LYS A 72 2.85 -1.73 -21.68
CA LYS A 72 3.05 -3.17 -21.49
C LYS A 72 1.98 -3.71 -20.55
N ILE A 73 1.48 -4.90 -20.83
CA ILE A 73 0.61 -5.67 -19.95
C ILE A 73 1.36 -6.93 -19.54
N THR A 74 1.44 -7.20 -18.25
CA THR A 74 1.76 -8.51 -17.66
C THR A 74 0.62 -8.93 -16.73
N SER A 75 0.65 -10.16 -16.22
CA SER A 75 -0.43 -10.68 -15.38
C SER A 75 0.07 -11.53 -14.21
N LEU A 76 -0.75 -11.59 -13.17
CA LEU A 76 -0.71 -12.63 -12.14
C LEU A 76 -1.73 -13.71 -12.48
N THR A 77 -1.32 -14.97 -12.43
CA THR A 77 -2.09 -16.11 -12.97
C THR A 77 -2.39 -17.18 -11.93
N LYS A 78 -3.48 -17.92 -12.12
CA LYS A 78 -3.92 -19.00 -11.20
C LYS A 78 -2.91 -20.15 -11.01
N SER A 79 -1.95 -20.37 -11.91
CA SER A 79 -1.08 -21.57 -11.87
C SER A 79 0.42 -21.26 -12.02
N LYS A 80 1.26 -21.97 -11.24
CA LYS A 80 2.73 -21.85 -11.20
C LYS A 80 3.47 -22.37 -12.45
N THR A 81 2.77 -22.82 -13.49
CA THR A 81 3.41 -23.48 -14.63
C THR A 81 3.01 -22.84 -15.95
N ARG A 82 3.86 -21.92 -16.42
CA ARG A 82 4.38 -21.91 -17.79
C ARG A 82 5.52 -20.90 -17.92
N ASN A 83 6.61 -21.32 -18.56
CA ASN A 83 7.54 -20.39 -19.20
C ASN A 83 6.78 -19.71 -20.34
N ILE A 84 6.59 -18.39 -20.25
CA ILE A 84 5.95 -17.61 -21.31
C ILE A 84 7.04 -16.97 -22.15
N GLY A 85 7.20 -17.51 -23.37
CA GLY A 85 7.78 -16.76 -24.48
C GLY A 85 6.82 -15.65 -24.91
N SER A 86 7.38 -14.57 -25.42
CA SER A 86 6.70 -13.36 -25.89
C SER A 86 5.45 -13.63 -26.74
N ASP A 87 4.27 -13.30 -26.22
CA ASP A 87 3.22 -12.61 -26.98
C ASP A 87 2.12 -12.06 -26.07
N SER A 88 1.49 -10.98 -26.51
CA SER A 88 0.53 -10.11 -25.80
C SER A 88 -0.87 -10.69 -25.56
N ASP A 89 -1.02 -12.01 -25.44
CA ASP A 89 -2.33 -12.64 -25.31
C ASP A 89 -2.82 -12.68 -23.86
N ILE A 90 -3.86 -11.90 -23.58
CA ILE A 90 -4.67 -11.89 -22.34
C ILE A 90 -5.32 -13.29 -22.14
N ASP A 91 -4.92 -14.01 -21.09
CA ASP A 91 -5.30 -15.41 -20.81
C ASP A 91 -6.48 -15.53 -19.84
N VAL A 92 -7.27 -16.58 -20.03
CA VAL A 92 -8.46 -16.96 -19.26
C VAL A 92 -8.13 -17.32 -17.79
N ASN A 93 -6.86 -17.54 -17.48
CA ASN A 93 -6.34 -17.85 -16.14
C ASN A 93 -5.79 -16.63 -15.38
N ASP A 94 -5.72 -15.47 -16.02
CA ASP A 94 -5.26 -14.24 -15.40
C ASP A 94 -6.24 -13.80 -14.31
N ILE A 95 -5.72 -13.25 -13.22
CA ILE A 95 -6.51 -12.68 -12.12
C ILE A 95 -6.37 -11.16 -12.09
N LEU A 96 -5.14 -10.67 -12.23
CA LEU A 96 -4.81 -9.26 -12.14
C LEU A 96 -3.79 -8.90 -13.22
N TYR A 97 -4.09 -7.91 -14.04
CA TYR A 97 -3.13 -7.30 -14.95
C TYR A 97 -2.29 -6.26 -14.23
N ILE A 98 -1.00 -6.26 -14.54
CA ILE A 98 -0.02 -5.27 -14.15
C ILE A 98 0.33 -4.50 -15.42
N VAL A 99 -0.14 -3.25 -15.51
CA VAL A 99 -0.16 -2.48 -16.74
C VAL A 99 0.79 -1.30 -16.61
N LYS A 100 1.90 -1.32 -17.34
CA LYS A 100 2.83 -0.20 -17.39
C LYS A 100 2.28 0.91 -18.27
N LEU A 101 2.38 2.14 -17.80
CA LEU A 101 1.78 3.31 -18.43
C LEU A 101 2.83 4.23 -19.07
N SER A 102 2.38 5.05 -20.02
CA SER A 102 3.26 5.95 -20.77
C SER A 102 3.96 6.98 -19.88
N ASN A 103 3.29 7.44 -18.83
CA ASN A 103 3.80 8.36 -17.81
C ASN A 103 4.77 7.71 -16.80
N GLY A 104 5.03 6.42 -16.91
CA GLY A 104 5.93 5.68 -16.03
C GLY A 104 5.27 5.01 -14.83
N ASN A 105 3.97 5.26 -14.58
CA ASN A 105 3.21 4.61 -13.51
C ASN A 105 2.79 3.18 -13.88
N THR A 106 2.29 2.44 -12.90
CA THR A 106 1.80 1.06 -13.10
C THR A 106 0.39 0.89 -12.56
N ALA A 107 -0.54 0.40 -13.38
CA ALA A 107 -1.91 0.11 -12.98
C ALA A 107 -2.12 -1.36 -12.63
N PHE A 108 -2.98 -1.62 -11.65
CA PHE A 108 -3.46 -2.95 -11.26
C PHE A 108 -4.92 -3.09 -11.66
N VAL A 109 -5.20 -3.84 -12.72
CA VAL A 109 -6.53 -3.94 -13.35
C VAL A 109 -7.03 -5.37 -13.24
N ALA A 110 -8.30 -5.58 -12.92
CA ALA A 110 -8.83 -6.94 -12.84
C ALA A 110 -8.82 -7.62 -14.20
N ALA A 111 -8.62 -8.94 -14.21
CA ALA A 111 -8.68 -9.73 -15.43
C ALA A 111 -10.10 -10.17 -15.82
N ASP A 112 -11.10 -9.91 -14.98
CA ASP A 112 -12.48 -10.34 -15.16
C ASP A 112 -13.48 -9.21 -14.84
N LYS A 113 -14.44 -8.98 -15.76
CA LYS A 113 -15.41 -7.89 -15.67
C LYS A 113 -16.44 -8.02 -14.56
N ARG A 114 -16.53 -9.16 -13.87
CA ARG A 114 -17.38 -9.31 -12.67
C ARG A 114 -16.83 -8.58 -11.46
N ALA A 115 -15.52 -8.34 -11.44
CA ALA A 115 -14.82 -7.61 -10.39
C ALA A 115 -14.78 -6.11 -10.67
N LYS A 116 -14.36 -5.31 -9.67
CA LYS A 116 -14.06 -3.88 -9.86
C LYS A 116 -12.96 -3.69 -10.90
N SER A 117 -13.00 -2.60 -11.67
CA SER A 117 -12.09 -2.46 -12.81
C SER A 117 -10.64 -2.17 -12.42
N LEU A 118 -10.42 -1.20 -11.54
CA LEU A 118 -9.08 -0.74 -11.12
C LEU A 118 -8.86 -0.92 -9.62
N TYR A 119 -7.80 -1.63 -9.25
CA TYR A 119 -7.39 -1.86 -7.86
C TYR A 119 -6.29 -0.92 -7.39
N GLY A 120 -5.59 -0.25 -8.30
CA GLY A 120 -4.69 0.84 -7.92
C GLY A 120 -3.80 1.32 -9.07
N ILE A 121 -3.16 2.46 -8.83
CA ILE A 121 -2.06 3.01 -9.63
C ILE A 121 -0.88 3.20 -8.69
N ALA A 122 0.20 2.46 -8.92
CA ALA A 122 1.50 2.74 -8.31
C ALA A 122 2.22 3.85 -9.08
N ASP A 123 2.86 4.73 -8.33
CA ASP A 123 3.80 5.73 -8.80
C ASP A 123 5.07 5.02 -9.28
N GLY A 124 5.41 5.23 -10.54
CA GLY A 124 6.55 4.56 -11.15
C GLY A 124 6.32 3.11 -11.61
N ASN A 125 7.41 2.50 -12.06
CA ASN A 125 7.38 1.19 -12.67
C ASN A 125 7.40 0.11 -11.59
N VAL A 126 6.44 -0.80 -11.68
CA VAL A 126 6.35 -1.99 -10.84
C VAL A 126 6.51 -3.21 -11.74
N GLU A 127 7.43 -4.09 -11.36
CA GLU A 127 7.55 -5.45 -11.91
C GLU A 127 7.18 -6.40 -10.78
N LEU A 128 6.23 -7.29 -11.05
CA LEU A 128 5.79 -8.31 -10.10
C LEU A 128 5.54 -9.61 -10.86
N ASP A 129 5.87 -10.72 -10.22
CA ASP A 129 5.47 -12.05 -10.64
C ASP A 129 4.70 -12.81 -9.54
N ASN A 130 4.24 -14.02 -9.87
CA ASN A 130 3.49 -14.88 -8.96
C ASN A 130 4.27 -15.24 -7.68
N THR A 131 5.61 -15.20 -7.73
CA THR A 131 6.49 -15.55 -6.60
C THR A 131 6.72 -14.38 -5.67
N ASP A 132 6.61 -13.13 -6.13
CA ASP A 132 6.81 -11.95 -5.28
C ASP A 132 5.76 -11.81 -4.17
N LEU A 133 4.53 -12.26 -4.42
CA LEU A 133 3.48 -12.36 -3.39
C LEU A 133 3.77 -13.43 -2.32
N ILE A 134 4.75 -14.30 -2.57
CA ILE A 134 5.13 -15.41 -1.70
C ILE A 134 6.48 -15.14 -1.02
N ASN A 135 7.44 -14.60 -1.77
CA ASN A 135 8.86 -14.60 -1.41
C ASN A 135 9.34 -13.31 -0.72
N SER A 136 8.45 -12.41 -0.29
CA SER A 136 8.80 -11.19 0.47
C SER A 136 9.83 -10.26 -0.21
N ASN A 137 9.96 -10.31 -1.54
CA ASN A 137 10.83 -9.41 -2.31
C ASN A 137 10.28 -7.97 -2.40
N ILE A 138 9.03 -7.80 -1.98
CA ILE A 138 8.28 -6.55 -2.00
C ILE A 138 7.83 -6.22 -0.57
N PRO A 139 7.44 -4.96 -0.28
CA PRO A 139 6.96 -4.61 1.04
C PRO A 139 5.80 -5.53 1.45
N GLY A 140 5.84 -6.09 2.66
CA GLY A 140 4.74 -6.95 3.15
C GLY A 140 3.39 -6.24 3.17
N GLY A 141 3.40 -4.92 3.23
CA GLY A 141 2.22 -4.08 3.05
C GLY A 141 1.60 -4.18 1.67
N LEU A 142 2.41 -4.18 0.62
CA LEU A 142 1.94 -4.34 -0.76
C LEU A 142 1.41 -5.76 -0.97
N VAL A 143 2.08 -6.78 -0.41
CA VAL A 143 1.58 -8.16 -0.40
C VAL A 143 0.17 -8.20 0.19
N ALA A 144 -0.07 -7.53 1.32
CA ALA A 144 -1.37 -7.48 1.97
C ALA A 144 -2.44 -6.78 1.10
N ILE A 145 -2.12 -5.63 0.51
CA ILE A 145 -3.03 -4.87 -0.36
C ILE A 145 -3.40 -5.69 -1.61
N LEU A 146 -2.41 -6.24 -2.31
CA LEU A 146 -2.64 -7.04 -3.52
C LEU A 146 -3.32 -8.37 -3.21
N SER A 147 -3.01 -9.02 -2.09
CA SER A 147 -3.69 -10.26 -1.67
C SER A 147 -5.18 -10.01 -1.42
N ASN A 148 -5.54 -8.89 -0.79
CA ASN A 148 -6.93 -8.51 -0.58
C ASN A 148 -7.62 -8.17 -1.91
N ALA A 149 -6.94 -7.49 -2.84
CA ALA A 149 -7.45 -7.24 -4.20
C ALA A 149 -7.75 -8.53 -4.96
N ILE A 150 -6.80 -9.47 -4.96
CA ILE A 150 -6.96 -10.77 -5.63
C ILE A 150 -8.15 -11.55 -5.04
N ALA A 151 -8.32 -11.53 -3.73
CA ALA A 151 -9.45 -12.20 -3.10
C ALA A 151 -10.80 -11.55 -3.44
N ASP A 152 -10.87 -10.21 -3.54
CA ASP A 152 -12.07 -9.49 -4.01
C ASP A 152 -12.42 -9.87 -5.46
N ILE A 153 -11.40 -10.01 -6.32
CA ILE A 153 -11.58 -10.50 -7.70
C ILE A 153 -12.11 -11.94 -7.71
N LYS A 154 -11.48 -12.85 -6.95
CA LYS A 154 -11.91 -14.25 -6.86
C LYS A 154 -13.32 -14.38 -6.28
N TYR A 155 -13.66 -13.58 -5.27
CA TYR A 155 -15.00 -13.49 -4.72
C TYR A 155 -16.01 -13.09 -5.81
N SER A 156 -15.70 -12.02 -6.54
CA SER A 156 -16.55 -11.51 -7.62
C SER A 156 -16.76 -12.56 -8.72
N ILE A 157 -15.71 -13.28 -9.12
CA ILE A 157 -15.80 -14.37 -10.10
C ILE A 157 -16.69 -15.51 -9.60
N LYS A 158 -16.60 -15.86 -8.32
CA LYS A 158 -17.32 -16.99 -7.72
C LYS A 158 -18.81 -16.68 -7.52
N TYR A 159 -19.14 -15.45 -7.11
CA TYR A 159 -20.48 -15.13 -6.62
C TYR A 159 -21.28 -14.17 -7.51
N ASN A 160 -20.63 -13.39 -8.38
CA ASN A 160 -21.35 -12.48 -9.27
C ASN A 160 -21.61 -13.14 -10.63
N THR A 161 -22.78 -12.85 -11.20
CA THR A 161 -23.22 -13.36 -12.50
C THR A 161 -23.31 -12.27 -13.57
N GLU A 162 -22.98 -11.02 -13.24
CA GLU A 162 -23.13 -9.86 -14.13
C GLU A 162 -21.83 -9.05 -14.20
N VAL A 163 -21.69 -8.28 -15.29
CA VAL A 163 -20.61 -7.30 -15.43
C VAL A 163 -20.77 -6.20 -14.37
N ASN A 164 -19.69 -5.93 -13.65
CA ASN A 164 -19.62 -4.89 -12.65
C ASN A 164 -19.85 -3.51 -13.30
N ASP A 165 -20.63 -2.66 -12.64
CA ASP A 165 -20.94 -1.30 -13.12
C ASP A 165 -19.69 -0.44 -13.36
N ASP A 166 -18.56 -0.77 -12.73
CA ASP A 166 -17.28 -0.11 -12.95
C ASP A 166 -16.77 -0.20 -14.40
N TRP A 167 -17.18 -1.23 -15.16
CA TRP A 167 -16.82 -1.43 -16.57
C TRP A 167 -17.81 -0.79 -17.54
N LYS A 168 -18.98 -0.38 -17.06
CA LYS A 168 -19.98 0.28 -17.89
C LYS A 168 -19.50 1.73 -18.08
N THR A 169 -19.19 2.11 -19.31
CA THR A 169 -18.75 3.46 -19.65
C THR A 169 -19.78 4.47 -19.18
N VAL A 170 -19.41 5.29 -18.20
CA VAL A 170 -20.24 6.42 -17.77
C VAL A 170 -19.72 7.65 -18.48
N ASN A 171 -20.55 8.24 -19.34
CA ASN A 171 -20.28 9.54 -19.94
C ASN A 171 -20.07 10.56 -18.80
N VAL A 172 -18.81 10.91 -18.53
CA VAL A 172 -18.48 11.98 -17.60
C VAL A 172 -18.90 13.29 -18.26
N SER A 173 -20.15 13.73 -18.02
CA SER A 173 -20.59 15.05 -18.46
C SER A 173 -20.02 16.11 -17.52
N THR A 174 -18.79 16.54 -17.78
CA THR A 174 -18.34 17.82 -17.23
C THR A 174 -18.95 18.93 -18.05
N ARG A 175 -19.86 19.72 -17.48
CA ARG A 175 -19.92 21.15 -17.80
C ARG A 175 -20.57 21.95 -16.70
N ALA A 176 -19.96 23.11 -16.50
CA ALA A 176 -20.53 24.24 -15.81
C ALA A 176 -21.98 24.47 -16.25
N ASP A 177 -22.80 24.82 -15.26
CA ASP A 177 -24.20 25.20 -15.37
C ASP A 177 -25.23 24.05 -15.38
N SER A 178 -25.89 23.96 -14.22
CA SER A 178 -27.27 23.55 -13.94
C SER A 178 -27.93 22.39 -14.73
N ASP A 179 -28.42 21.42 -13.93
CA ASP A 179 -29.52 20.49 -14.22
C ASP A 179 -29.26 19.19 -15.00
N ILE A 180 -28.27 18.36 -14.60
CA ILE A 180 -28.22 16.94 -15.01
C ILE A 180 -28.04 15.99 -13.82
N VAL A 181 -29.03 15.10 -13.66
CA VAL A 181 -29.04 13.91 -12.80
C VAL A 181 -28.06 12.86 -13.35
N GLY A 182 -27.02 12.49 -12.59
CA GLY A 182 -26.34 11.18 -12.76
C GLY A 182 -24.91 11.14 -13.34
N GLY A 183 -24.12 12.22 -13.27
CA GLY A 183 -22.70 12.20 -13.65
C GLY A 183 -21.76 11.69 -12.54
N LYS A 184 -20.63 11.07 -12.92
CA LYS A 184 -19.51 10.79 -11.99
C LYS A 184 -18.61 12.03 -11.85
N GLU A 185 -18.38 12.46 -10.62
CA GLU A 185 -17.42 13.48 -10.23
C GLU A 185 -16.16 12.85 -9.63
N MET A 186 -15.05 13.59 -9.64
CA MET A 186 -13.78 13.14 -9.06
C MET A 186 -13.17 14.18 -8.13
N PHE A 187 -12.63 13.70 -7.03
CA PHE A 187 -11.81 14.47 -6.09
C PHE A 187 -10.48 13.75 -5.89
N THR A 188 -9.36 14.47 -6.00
CA THR A 188 -8.02 13.94 -5.77
C THR A 188 -7.26 14.91 -4.87
N MET A 189 -6.67 14.41 -3.80
CA MET A 189 -5.68 15.15 -3.00
C MET A 189 -4.28 14.80 -3.48
N GLU A 190 -3.33 15.73 -3.43
CA GLU A 190 -1.92 15.38 -3.61
C GLU A 190 -1.37 14.71 -2.34
N PRO A 191 -0.42 13.75 -2.45
CA PRO A 191 0.24 13.13 -1.30
C PRO A 191 0.86 14.18 -0.36
N ARG A 192 0.52 14.09 0.94
CA ARG A 192 1.04 15.04 1.94
C ARG A 192 2.49 14.76 2.32
N CYS A 193 2.92 13.50 2.28
CA CYS A 193 4.27 13.13 2.67
C CYS A 193 5.27 13.65 1.63
N PRO A 194 6.20 14.54 2.01
CA PRO A 194 7.10 15.16 1.03
C PRO A 194 8.23 14.22 0.56
N VAL A 195 8.37 13.07 1.20
CA VAL A 195 9.47 12.12 0.98
C VAL A 195 8.96 10.69 0.82
N SER A 196 9.80 9.86 0.23
CA SER A 196 9.64 8.43 -0.01
C SER A 196 10.91 7.71 0.48
N TRP A 197 11.06 7.62 1.81
CA TRP A 197 12.27 7.09 2.45
C TRP A 197 12.29 5.56 2.50
N HIS A 198 13.47 4.98 2.69
CA HIS A 198 13.73 3.54 2.73
C HIS A 198 14.14 3.09 4.15
N GLN A 199 14.31 1.78 4.35
CA GLN A 199 14.79 1.17 5.59
C GLN A 199 16.29 0.86 5.62
N PHE A 200 17.01 1.07 4.51
CA PHE A 200 18.44 0.77 4.38
C PHE A 200 19.23 2.08 4.28
N ALA A 201 20.50 2.01 3.89
CA ALA A 201 21.35 3.20 3.85
C ALA A 201 20.71 4.29 2.96
N PRO A 202 20.77 5.57 3.37
CA PRO A 202 21.45 6.07 4.58
C PRO A 202 20.62 6.02 5.86
N PHE A 203 19.33 5.70 5.77
CA PHE A 203 18.36 5.77 6.87
C PHE A 203 18.71 4.91 8.09
N ASN A 204 19.48 3.84 7.90
CA ASN A 204 19.90 2.93 8.96
C ASN A 204 21.35 3.10 9.42
N ASN A 205 22.06 4.15 8.98
CA ASN A 205 23.49 4.34 9.30
C ASN A 205 23.77 4.50 10.81
N ALA A 206 22.78 4.89 11.61
CA ALA A 206 22.89 4.97 13.07
C ALA A 206 22.33 3.72 13.78
N CYS A 207 21.74 2.77 13.05
CA CYS A 207 21.16 1.56 13.65
C CYS A 207 22.26 0.60 14.14
N PRO A 208 21.97 -0.25 15.14
CA PRO A 208 22.94 -1.22 15.66
C PRO A 208 23.52 -2.13 14.58
N LEU A 209 24.76 -2.58 14.79
CA LEU A 209 25.39 -3.58 13.92
C LEU A 209 24.98 -4.99 14.34
N TYR A 210 24.68 -5.86 13.36
CA TYR A 210 24.55 -7.31 13.55
C TYR A 210 25.56 -8.05 12.68
N THR A 211 25.79 -9.33 12.99
CA THR A 211 26.63 -10.20 12.16
C THR A 211 25.75 -10.92 11.14
N ASN A 212 25.98 -10.69 9.85
CA ASN A 212 25.24 -11.35 8.78
C ASN A 212 25.65 -12.82 8.61
N SER A 213 24.99 -13.55 7.70
CA SER A 213 25.27 -14.96 7.40
C SER A 213 26.71 -15.22 6.91
N ASN A 214 27.37 -14.19 6.37
CA ASN A 214 28.74 -14.26 5.87
C ASN A 214 29.78 -13.94 6.95
N GLY A 215 29.35 -13.55 8.15
CA GLY A 215 30.23 -13.18 9.26
C GLY A 215 30.58 -11.69 9.34
N ASP A 216 30.09 -10.86 8.42
CA ASP A 216 30.37 -9.42 8.38
C ASP A 216 29.51 -8.65 9.38
N LYS A 217 30.07 -7.57 9.95
CA LYS A 217 29.30 -6.60 10.73
C LYS A 217 28.65 -5.60 9.79
N VAL A 218 27.32 -5.57 9.77
CA VAL A 218 26.52 -4.66 8.94
C VAL A 218 25.43 -4.01 9.78
N HIS A 219 24.96 -2.83 9.37
CA HIS A 219 23.85 -2.15 10.05
C HIS A 219 22.56 -2.95 9.91
N SER A 220 21.84 -3.09 11.01
CA SER A 220 20.46 -3.58 11.01
C SER A 220 19.57 -2.68 10.16
N ALA A 221 18.49 -3.21 9.59
CA ALA A 221 17.49 -2.39 8.93
C ALA A 221 16.90 -1.37 9.92
N ALA A 222 16.48 -0.20 9.44
CA ALA A 222 15.82 0.80 10.29
C ALA A 222 14.47 0.29 10.85
N GLY A 223 13.75 -0.51 10.06
CA GLY A 223 12.41 -1.01 10.37
C GLY A 223 11.30 -0.09 9.88
N CYS A 224 10.29 -0.68 9.21
CA CYS A 224 9.20 0.06 8.57
C CYS A 224 8.44 0.98 9.54
N VAL A 225 8.31 0.58 10.80
CA VAL A 225 7.65 1.37 11.85
C VAL A 225 8.40 2.67 12.13
N ALA A 226 9.73 2.64 12.26
CA ALA A 226 10.51 3.85 12.52
C ALA A 226 10.54 4.78 11.29
N VAL A 227 10.61 4.22 10.09
CA VAL A 227 10.53 4.99 8.84
C VAL A 227 9.16 5.66 8.68
N ALA A 228 8.06 4.91 8.88
CA ALA A 228 6.71 5.47 8.83
C ALA A 228 6.50 6.58 9.87
N ALA A 229 7.02 6.42 11.08
CA ALA A 229 7.02 7.44 12.11
C ALA A 229 7.75 8.72 11.69
N ALA A 230 8.97 8.60 11.15
CA ALA A 230 9.77 9.74 10.72
C ALA A 230 9.10 10.49 9.55
N GLN A 231 8.53 9.75 8.59
CA GLN A 231 7.75 10.33 7.50
C GLN A 231 6.46 11.02 8.01
N ALA A 232 5.79 10.45 9.02
CA ALA A 232 4.63 11.09 9.65
C ALA A 232 5.01 12.38 10.37
N LEU A 233 6.19 12.45 11.01
CA LEU A 233 6.72 13.68 11.59
C LEU A 233 7.02 14.73 10.52
N LEU A 234 7.53 14.36 9.34
CA LEU A 234 7.66 15.33 8.25
C LEU A 234 6.29 15.86 7.80
N CYS A 235 5.23 15.05 7.85
CA CYS A 235 3.88 15.52 7.52
C CYS A 235 3.30 16.46 8.59
N LEU A 236 3.56 16.17 9.87
CA LEU A 236 2.77 16.70 10.98
C LEU A 236 3.56 17.51 12.00
N TRP A 237 4.87 17.44 12.07
CA TRP A 237 5.65 18.08 13.14
C TRP A 237 5.69 19.60 12.98
N ASP A 238 5.84 20.29 14.11
CA ASP A 238 6.04 21.73 14.12
C ASP A 238 7.42 22.07 13.55
N ARG A 239 7.44 22.65 12.36
CA ARG A 239 8.68 22.99 11.65
C ARG A 239 9.52 24.04 12.38
N SER A 240 8.98 24.78 13.36
CA SER A 240 9.77 25.70 14.18
C SER A 240 10.54 25.00 15.30
N LYS A 241 10.22 23.74 15.63
CA LYS A 241 10.93 22.94 16.64
C LYS A 241 12.01 22.12 15.99
N THR A 242 13.27 22.27 16.38
CA THR A 242 14.40 21.50 15.83
C THR A 242 14.59 20.14 16.51
N THR A 243 14.02 19.96 17.70
CA THR A 243 14.15 18.74 18.49
C THR A 243 12.88 17.91 18.42
N PHE A 244 13.03 16.61 18.15
CA PHE A 244 12.02 15.60 18.44
C PHE A 244 12.63 14.54 19.33
N TYR A 245 12.00 14.26 20.46
CA TYR A 245 12.51 13.36 21.47
C TYR A 245 13.94 13.77 21.93
N TYR A 246 14.90 12.85 22.02
CA TYR A 246 16.29 13.14 22.41
C TYR A 246 17.16 13.64 21.26
N TYR A 247 16.62 13.75 20.04
CA TYR A 247 17.38 14.18 18.88
C TYR A 247 17.08 15.62 18.48
N THR A 248 18.12 16.44 18.36
CA THR A 248 18.05 17.79 17.79
C THR A 248 18.69 17.76 16.42
N LEU A 249 17.92 18.11 15.39
CA LEU A 249 18.43 18.18 14.02
C LEU A 249 19.58 19.19 13.94
N ILE A 250 20.66 18.79 13.27
CA ILE A 250 21.78 19.66 12.89
C ILE A 250 21.31 20.67 11.83
N THR A 251 20.45 20.20 10.92
CA THR A 251 19.85 21.01 9.86
C THR A 251 18.50 21.60 10.29
N SER A 252 17.40 21.19 9.66
CA SER A 252 16.03 21.57 9.98
C SER A 252 15.09 20.56 9.34
N TRP A 253 13.85 20.50 9.84
CA TRP A 253 12.82 19.69 9.20
C TRP A 253 12.60 20.08 7.73
N ASN A 254 12.64 21.38 7.40
CA ASN A 254 12.43 21.86 6.03
C ASN A 254 13.47 21.29 5.07
N ARG A 255 14.76 21.34 5.44
CA ARG A 255 15.85 20.74 4.65
C ARG A 255 15.66 19.23 4.51
N LEU A 256 15.35 18.51 5.58
CA LEU A 256 15.09 17.07 5.50
C LEU A 256 13.92 16.72 4.56
N SER A 257 12.85 17.52 4.54
CA SER A 257 11.71 17.27 3.65
C SER A 257 11.98 17.57 2.17
N GLU A 258 13.07 18.26 1.84
CA GLU A 258 13.46 18.49 0.44
C GLU A 258 14.19 17.27 -0.15
N ILE A 259 14.72 16.38 0.69
CA ILE A 259 15.41 15.15 0.29
C ILE A 259 14.39 14.02 0.16
N LYS A 260 13.83 13.89 -1.04
CA LYS A 260 12.69 13.01 -1.34
C LYS A 260 13.04 11.53 -1.26
N HIS A 261 14.25 11.14 -1.67
CA HIS A 261 14.65 9.73 -1.74
C HIS A 261 16.14 9.54 -1.42
N ASP A 262 16.53 8.29 -1.20
CA ASP A 262 17.86 7.85 -0.77
C ASP A 262 19.02 8.42 -1.60
N ASN A 263 18.90 8.41 -2.94
CA ASN A 263 19.97 8.84 -3.83
C ASN A 263 20.25 10.37 -3.81
N GLN A 264 19.41 11.17 -3.13
CA GLN A 264 19.58 12.61 -3.00
C GLN A 264 20.39 13.00 -1.76
N PHE A 265 20.64 12.07 -0.84
CA PHE A 265 21.53 12.32 0.29
C PHE A 265 22.98 12.38 -0.20
N ILE A 266 23.69 13.42 0.24
CA ILE A 266 25.12 13.56 -0.03
C ILE A 266 25.87 12.87 1.11
N ALA A 267 26.76 11.93 0.77
CA ALA A 267 27.54 11.21 1.77
C ALA A 267 28.35 12.17 2.68
N GLY A 268 28.20 11.99 3.99
CA GLY A 268 28.80 12.82 5.04
C GLY A 268 28.06 14.13 5.30
N SER A 269 26.88 14.36 4.72
CA SER A 269 26.12 15.59 4.98
C SER A 269 25.40 15.57 6.34
N ASP A 270 25.05 16.76 6.80
CA ASP A 270 24.25 16.92 8.01
C ASP A 270 22.85 16.31 7.83
N GLU A 271 22.24 16.36 6.64
CA GLU A 271 20.95 15.70 6.36
C GLU A 271 21.04 14.18 6.45
N GLU A 272 22.13 13.57 5.95
CA GLU A 272 22.35 12.14 6.06
C GLU A 272 22.47 11.72 7.54
N THR A 273 23.20 12.52 8.31
CA THR A 273 23.37 12.31 9.75
C THR A 273 22.04 12.49 10.48
N ASP A 274 21.30 13.55 10.14
CA ASP A 274 20.01 13.89 10.72
C ASP A 274 18.98 12.79 10.50
N VAL A 275 18.85 12.30 9.26
CA VAL A 275 17.85 11.27 8.94
C VAL A 275 18.15 9.96 9.64
N ALA A 276 19.42 9.54 9.66
CA ALA A 276 19.83 8.29 10.29
C ALA A 276 19.61 8.31 11.81
N ASN A 277 20.00 9.39 12.48
CA ASN A 277 19.84 9.53 13.92
C ASN A 277 18.37 9.73 14.33
N LEU A 278 17.60 10.52 13.59
CA LEU A 278 16.16 10.68 13.86
C LEU A 278 15.45 9.33 13.82
N ILE A 279 15.68 8.54 12.76
CA ILE A 279 15.07 7.21 12.60
C ILE A 279 15.56 6.26 13.69
N HIS A 280 16.84 6.29 14.04
CA HIS A 280 17.38 5.47 15.13
C HIS A 280 16.74 5.80 16.48
N GLU A 281 16.63 7.07 16.83
CA GLU A 281 16.05 7.52 18.10
C GLU A 281 14.56 7.20 18.20
N ILE A 282 13.83 7.29 17.10
CA ILE A 282 12.47 6.76 17.01
C ILE A 282 12.46 5.25 17.23
N GLY A 283 13.35 4.51 16.56
CA GLY A 283 13.49 3.07 16.72
C GLY A 283 13.72 2.65 18.18
N GLN A 284 14.59 3.37 18.90
CA GLN A 284 14.82 3.19 20.34
C GLN A 284 13.53 3.44 21.14
N ALA A 285 12.83 4.54 20.86
CA ALA A 285 11.60 4.92 21.56
C ALA A 285 10.47 3.89 21.40
N VAL A 286 10.40 3.20 20.26
CA VAL A 286 9.37 2.19 19.97
C VAL A 286 9.79 0.76 20.33
N GLY A 287 10.95 0.58 20.96
CA GLY A 287 11.47 -0.73 21.34
C GLY A 287 11.79 -1.62 20.14
N MET A 288 12.36 -1.05 19.08
CA MET A 288 12.69 -1.75 17.83
C MET A 288 13.58 -2.96 18.08
N LYS A 289 13.16 -4.12 17.58
CA LYS A 289 13.97 -5.34 17.55
C LYS A 289 14.85 -5.31 16.30
N TYR A 290 16.07 -4.80 16.45
CA TYR A 290 17.00 -4.63 15.34
C TYR A 290 17.57 -5.95 14.80
N GLY A 291 17.64 -6.07 13.47
CA GLY A 291 18.16 -7.25 12.78
C GLY A 291 18.30 -7.04 11.26
N PRO A 292 18.48 -8.12 10.47
CA PRO A 292 18.41 -8.05 9.00
C PRO A 292 17.06 -7.49 8.51
N SER A 293 16.00 -7.83 9.25
CA SER A 293 14.72 -7.13 9.26
C SER A 293 14.48 -6.66 10.70
N SER A 294 13.94 -5.46 10.86
CA SER A 294 13.70 -4.85 12.17
C SER A 294 12.22 -4.66 12.40
N SER A 295 11.74 -5.05 13.58
CA SER A 295 10.31 -5.09 13.89
C SER A 295 9.95 -4.36 15.19
N ALA A 296 8.79 -3.70 15.15
CA ALA A 296 8.14 -3.08 16.30
C ALA A 296 6.62 -3.14 16.10
N ASN A 297 5.84 -2.85 17.14
CA ASN A 297 4.39 -2.77 17.03
C ASN A 297 3.95 -1.38 16.56
N THR A 298 3.19 -1.29 15.46
CA THR A 298 2.72 0.00 14.91
C THR A 298 1.85 0.79 15.89
N GLU A 299 0.96 0.12 16.65
CA GLU A 299 0.08 0.81 17.60
C GLU A 299 0.89 1.42 18.76
N ASP A 300 1.88 0.69 19.27
CA ASP A 300 2.77 1.19 20.31
C ASP A 300 3.65 2.33 19.80
N ALA A 301 4.05 2.29 18.53
CA ALA A 301 4.77 3.38 17.89
C ALA A 301 3.92 4.65 17.74
N VAL A 302 2.67 4.54 17.29
CA VAL A 302 1.72 5.67 17.23
C VAL A 302 1.56 6.29 18.63
N LYS A 303 1.35 5.44 19.65
CA LYS A 303 1.28 5.86 21.06
C LYS A 303 2.52 6.61 21.51
N ALA A 304 3.69 6.04 21.26
CA ALA A 304 4.97 6.62 21.66
C ALA A 304 5.19 7.97 20.96
N VAL A 305 5.05 8.04 19.64
CA VAL A 305 5.24 9.30 18.88
C VAL A 305 4.28 10.38 19.35
N CYS A 306 3.00 10.06 19.58
CA CYS A 306 2.05 11.05 20.09
C CYS A 306 2.36 11.47 21.53
N LEU A 307 2.81 10.56 22.39
CA LEU A 307 3.25 10.91 23.75
C LEU A 307 4.47 11.83 23.72
N LEU A 308 5.47 11.48 22.92
CA LEU A 308 6.73 12.22 22.76
C LEU A 308 6.54 13.57 22.06
N SER A 309 5.41 13.76 21.36
CA SER A 309 5.00 15.05 20.82
C SER A 309 4.60 16.07 21.89
N GLN A 310 4.51 15.67 23.17
CA GLN A 310 4.12 16.51 24.30
C GLN A 310 2.76 17.20 24.08
N GLY A 311 1.81 16.47 23.50
CA GLY A 311 0.44 16.94 23.25
C GLY A 311 0.24 17.61 21.89
N TYR A 312 1.30 17.82 21.11
CA TYR A 312 1.20 18.43 19.78
C TYR A 312 0.51 17.53 18.75
N LEU A 313 0.65 16.21 18.88
CA LEU A 313 -0.01 15.21 18.06
C LEU A 313 -1.02 14.42 18.88
N LYS A 314 -2.19 14.18 18.27
CA LYS A 314 -3.21 13.26 18.78
C LYS A 314 -3.43 12.13 17.79
N TYR A 315 -3.92 11.01 18.32
CA TYR A 315 -4.32 9.89 17.49
C TYR A 315 -5.63 9.26 17.98
N GLU A 316 -6.30 8.57 17.07
CA GLU A 316 -7.37 7.63 17.38
C GLU A 316 -7.22 6.39 16.50
N LYS A 317 -7.64 5.22 17.00
CA LYS A 317 -7.77 4.04 16.15
C LYS A 317 -8.99 4.24 15.25
N SER A 318 -8.79 4.15 13.95
CA SER A 318 -9.80 4.51 12.96
C SER A 318 -10.38 3.27 12.30
N PRO A 319 -11.71 3.11 12.27
CA PRO A 319 -12.32 2.20 11.32
C PRO A 319 -12.00 2.67 9.89
N PHE A 320 -11.89 1.73 8.95
CA PHE A 320 -11.72 2.06 7.54
C PHE A 320 -13.04 2.54 6.95
N ASN A 321 -13.41 3.77 7.27
CA ASN A 321 -14.61 4.44 6.78
C ASN A 321 -14.34 5.95 6.72
N GLU A 322 -15.40 6.76 6.77
CA GLU A 322 -15.37 8.23 6.80
C GLU A 322 -14.40 8.84 7.83
N THR A 323 -14.02 8.10 8.89
CA THR A 323 -13.02 8.55 9.88
C THR A 323 -11.65 8.82 9.25
N ILE A 324 -11.22 7.97 8.33
CA ILE A 324 -9.95 8.15 7.59
C ILE A 324 -10.05 9.39 6.70
N GLU A 325 -11.17 9.55 6.00
CA GLU A 325 -11.44 10.69 5.11
C GLU A 325 -11.40 12.02 5.89
N ASN A 326 -12.10 12.08 7.03
CA ASN A 326 -12.13 13.25 7.91
C ASN A 326 -10.74 13.59 8.46
N THR A 327 -9.90 12.58 8.70
CA THR A 327 -8.53 12.81 9.17
C THR A 327 -7.70 13.50 8.09
N LEU A 328 -7.77 12.98 6.87
CA LEU A 328 -6.99 13.49 5.73
C LEU A 328 -7.46 14.89 5.31
N ILE A 329 -8.77 15.13 5.23
CA ILE A 329 -9.34 16.39 4.74
C ILE A 329 -9.53 17.41 5.87
N GLN A 330 -10.27 17.05 6.92
CA GLN A 330 -10.79 18.03 7.89
C GLN A 330 -9.82 18.29 9.04
N LYS A 331 -9.18 17.25 9.58
CA LYS A 331 -8.22 17.38 10.69
C LYS A 331 -6.81 17.74 10.22
N SER A 332 -6.57 17.73 8.90
CA SER A 332 -5.24 17.92 8.30
C SER A 332 -4.20 16.95 8.90
N GLY A 333 -4.56 15.67 8.98
CA GLY A 333 -3.74 14.59 9.55
C GLY A 333 -3.37 13.52 8.51
N ILE A 334 -2.50 12.59 8.89
CA ILE A 334 -2.23 11.36 8.13
C ILE A 334 -2.92 10.17 8.80
N VAL A 335 -2.99 9.04 8.10
CA VAL A 335 -3.40 7.77 8.71
C VAL A 335 -2.22 6.81 8.69
N TRP A 336 -1.79 6.36 9.87
CA TRP A 336 -0.77 5.35 10.01
C TRP A 336 -1.42 3.97 9.90
N LEU A 337 -1.01 3.19 8.90
CA LEU A 337 -1.59 1.91 8.55
C LEU A 337 -0.64 0.78 8.96
N SER A 338 -1.18 -0.20 9.68
CA SER A 338 -0.54 -1.49 9.91
C SER A 338 -1.25 -2.54 9.08
N ALA A 339 -0.51 -3.35 8.33
CA ALA A 339 -0.99 -4.58 7.72
C ALA A 339 -0.24 -5.75 8.37
N ARG A 340 -0.95 -6.78 8.85
CA ARG A 340 -0.34 -7.92 9.53
C ARG A 340 -0.96 -9.24 9.08
N ASN A 341 -0.14 -10.26 8.91
CA ASN A 341 -0.57 -11.64 8.69
C ASN A 341 -0.55 -12.45 10.00
N SER A 342 -1.01 -13.71 9.95
CA SER A 342 -1.02 -14.56 11.14
C SER A 342 0.33 -15.07 11.61
N ASN A 343 1.38 -14.94 10.80
CA ASN A 343 2.74 -15.30 11.18
C ASN A 343 3.44 -14.16 11.97
N ASP A 344 2.71 -13.11 12.34
CA ASP A 344 3.27 -11.89 12.95
C ASP A 344 4.22 -11.11 12.01
N GLU A 345 4.15 -11.42 10.71
CA GLU A 345 4.79 -10.57 9.71
C GLU A 345 3.83 -9.42 9.43
N GLY A 346 4.34 -8.21 9.57
CA GLY A 346 3.55 -7.02 9.37
C GLY A 346 4.38 -5.89 8.80
N HIS A 347 3.68 -4.95 8.19
CA HIS A 347 4.27 -3.75 7.61
C HIS A 347 3.56 -2.52 8.12
N SER A 348 4.33 -1.47 8.35
CA SER A 348 3.87 -0.16 8.78
C SER A 348 4.04 0.82 7.63
N MET A 349 2.99 1.56 7.29
CA MET A 349 2.95 2.47 6.14
C MET A 349 2.07 3.68 6.46
N LEU A 350 2.10 4.70 5.61
CA LEU A 350 1.25 5.88 5.75
C LEU A 350 0.22 5.94 4.64
N ILE A 351 -1.00 6.33 4.98
CA ILE A 351 -1.95 6.92 4.07
C ILE A 351 -1.91 8.44 4.27
N ASP A 352 -1.57 9.16 3.23
CA ASP A 352 -1.28 10.60 3.28
C ASP A 352 -2.05 11.42 2.24
N ALA A 353 -2.81 10.75 1.37
CA ALA A 353 -3.81 11.36 0.50
C ALA A 353 -4.94 10.38 0.18
N LEU A 354 -6.01 10.91 -0.41
CA LEU A 354 -7.14 10.13 -0.87
C LEU A 354 -7.61 10.60 -2.23
N ARG A 355 -8.39 9.74 -2.86
CA ARG A 355 -9.07 10.03 -4.11
C ARG A 355 -10.44 9.38 -4.14
N PHE A 356 -11.44 10.10 -4.63
CA PHE A 356 -12.80 9.60 -4.78
C PHE A 356 -13.30 9.74 -6.21
N VAL A 357 -14.08 8.74 -6.62
CA VAL A 357 -15.05 8.86 -7.70
C VAL A 357 -16.42 8.72 -7.07
N PHE A 358 -17.28 9.70 -7.25
CA PHE A 358 -18.61 9.74 -6.62
C PHE A 358 -19.65 10.25 -7.60
N THR A 359 -20.92 9.99 -7.32
CA THR A 359 -22.05 10.58 -8.04
C THR A 359 -22.83 11.47 -7.09
N THR A 360 -23.18 12.67 -7.53
CA THR A 360 -24.14 13.54 -6.85
C THR A 360 -25.53 13.34 -7.48
N GLY A 361 -26.56 13.28 -6.65
CA GLY A 361 -27.94 13.14 -7.12
C GLY A 361 -28.92 13.89 -6.23
N ALA A 362 -29.97 14.43 -6.83
CA ALA A 362 -31.14 14.92 -6.12
C ALA A 362 -32.09 13.73 -5.89
N CYS A 363 -32.29 13.31 -4.64
CA CYS A 363 -33.46 12.51 -4.29
C CYS A 363 -34.63 13.46 -4.06
N GLY A 364 -35.85 13.12 -4.46
CA GLY A 364 -37.02 14.04 -4.44
C GLY A 364 -37.43 14.62 -3.06
N THR A 365 -36.66 14.34 -1.99
CA THR A 365 -36.78 14.98 -0.66
C THR A 365 -35.43 15.37 -0.05
N CYS A 366 -34.30 15.12 -0.73
CA CYS A 366 -32.95 15.36 -0.26
C CYS A 366 -32.03 15.78 -1.43
N ILE A 367 -31.65 17.06 -1.43
CA ILE A 367 -30.48 17.55 -2.17
C ILE A 367 -29.27 17.12 -1.33
N ASP A 368 -28.25 16.50 -1.93
CA ASP A 368 -26.98 16.03 -1.33
C ASP A 368 -26.89 14.59 -0.78
N ALA A 369 -27.33 13.58 -1.54
CA ALA A 369 -26.86 12.21 -1.30
C ALA A 369 -25.60 11.90 -2.14
N THR A 370 -24.41 12.17 -1.61
CA THR A 370 -23.14 11.76 -2.25
C THR A 370 -22.99 10.24 -2.18
N LYS A 371 -23.03 9.56 -3.33
CA LYS A 371 -22.74 8.12 -3.43
C LYS A 371 -21.32 7.91 -3.93
N TYR A 372 -20.45 7.42 -3.06
CA TYR A 372 -19.11 6.99 -3.46
C TYR A 372 -19.18 5.76 -4.35
N VAL A 373 -18.54 5.84 -5.53
CA VAL A 373 -18.40 4.74 -6.48
C VAL A 373 -17.07 4.03 -6.25
N LYS A 374 -15.98 4.79 -6.16
CA LYS A 374 -14.62 4.27 -5.91
C LYS A 374 -13.91 5.18 -4.89
N ARG A 375 -13.17 4.56 -3.97
CA ARG A 375 -12.32 5.25 -2.99
C ARG A 375 -10.92 4.69 -3.08
N TYR A 376 -9.93 5.54 -3.26
CA TYR A 376 -8.52 5.15 -3.25
C TYR A 376 -7.79 5.91 -2.15
N PHE A 377 -6.85 5.21 -1.52
CA PHE A 377 -5.93 5.81 -0.57
C PHE A 377 -4.54 5.83 -1.18
N HIS A 378 -3.88 6.99 -1.15
CA HIS A 378 -2.47 7.06 -1.45
C HIS A 378 -1.70 6.42 -0.31
N ILE A 379 -0.82 5.46 -0.61
CA ILE A 379 -0.02 4.75 0.38
C ILE A 379 1.44 5.04 0.14
N ASN A 380 2.15 5.50 1.18
CA ASN A 380 3.60 5.51 1.25
C ASN A 380 4.08 4.30 2.07
N TYR A 381 4.75 3.36 1.40
CA TYR A 381 5.18 2.10 2.00
C TYR A 381 6.48 2.21 2.82
N GLY A 382 7.20 3.34 2.80
CA GLY A 382 8.51 3.44 3.45
C GLY A 382 9.54 2.46 2.87
N TRP A 383 9.48 2.28 1.55
CA TRP A 383 10.36 1.39 0.77
C TRP A 383 10.93 2.13 -0.45
N GLY A 384 11.34 3.39 -0.24
CA GLY A 384 11.70 4.27 -1.34
C GLY A 384 10.45 4.75 -2.09
N GLU A 385 10.65 5.21 -3.33
CA GLU A 385 9.55 5.59 -4.24
C GLU A 385 8.79 4.39 -4.78
N SER A 386 9.36 3.19 -4.66
CA SER A 386 8.76 1.97 -5.19
C SER A 386 7.41 1.70 -4.54
N TYR A 387 6.43 1.39 -5.38
CA TYR A 387 5.09 0.96 -5.00
C TYR A 387 4.23 2.00 -4.27
N ASN A 388 4.72 3.21 -3.99
CA ASN A 388 3.81 4.26 -3.50
C ASN A 388 2.71 4.52 -4.53
N GLY A 389 1.55 5.05 -4.11
CA GLY A 389 0.49 5.37 -5.07
C GLY A 389 -0.92 5.13 -4.53
N TYR A 390 -1.92 5.27 -5.39
CA TYR A 390 -3.34 5.19 -5.05
C TYR A 390 -3.87 3.77 -5.17
N TYR A 391 -4.26 3.16 -4.05
CA TYR A 391 -4.81 1.81 -3.99
C TYR A 391 -6.28 1.84 -3.58
N LEU A 392 -7.08 1.00 -4.25
CA LEU A 392 -8.51 0.90 -4.02
C LEU A 392 -8.78 0.42 -2.59
N TYR A 393 -9.66 1.11 -1.91
CA TYR A 393 -10.21 0.65 -0.65
C TYR A 393 -11.19 -0.50 -0.89
N ILE A 394 -10.88 -1.65 -0.30
CA ILE A 394 -11.73 -2.84 -0.31
C ILE A 394 -12.26 -3.03 1.11
N PRO A 395 -13.57 -2.90 1.33
CA PRO A 395 -14.17 -3.20 2.63
C PRO A 395 -13.90 -4.65 3.01
N GLN A 396 -13.32 -4.88 4.19
CA GLN A 396 -13.14 -6.23 4.69
C GLN A 396 -14.42 -6.72 5.38
N SER A 397 -14.95 -7.86 4.94
CA SER A 397 -15.95 -8.64 5.67
C SER A 397 -15.33 -9.39 6.83
N ASP A 398 -16.04 -9.55 7.95
CA ASP A 398 -15.61 -10.40 9.06
C ASP A 398 -15.63 -11.89 8.71
N ASN A 399 -16.36 -12.28 7.66
CA ASN A 399 -16.54 -13.67 7.21
C ASN A 399 -16.03 -13.85 5.78
N TYR A 400 -14.71 -13.91 5.61
CA TYR A 400 -14.11 -14.25 4.31
C TYR A 400 -13.96 -15.76 4.14
N ASP A 401 -14.31 -16.21 2.94
CA ASP A 401 -13.94 -17.51 2.42
C ASP A 401 -12.41 -17.58 2.26
N GLN A 402 -11.77 -18.38 3.11
CA GLN A 402 -10.31 -18.54 3.15
C GLN A 402 -9.75 -19.14 1.86
N ASP A 403 -10.58 -19.82 1.07
CA ASP A 403 -10.17 -20.43 -0.20
C ASP A 403 -9.94 -19.38 -1.31
N LEU A 404 -10.38 -18.14 -1.08
CA LEU A 404 -10.20 -17.02 -2.02
C LEU A 404 -8.83 -16.34 -1.91
N ARG A 405 -7.98 -16.74 -0.96
CA ARG A 405 -6.63 -16.19 -0.81
C ARG A 405 -5.74 -16.50 -2.02
N TRP A 406 -4.63 -15.78 -2.16
CA TRP A 406 -3.57 -16.17 -3.11
C TRP A 406 -2.85 -17.42 -2.60
N GLU A 407 -2.64 -18.41 -3.48
CA GLU A 407 -2.00 -19.66 -3.09
C GLU A 407 -0.57 -19.42 -2.61
N GLY A 408 -0.19 -20.08 -1.52
CA GLY A 408 1.14 -19.91 -0.91
C GLY A 408 1.30 -18.69 0.01
N THR A 409 0.29 -17.82 0.12
CA THR A 409 0.30 -16.74 1.13
C THR A 409 -0.06 -17.24 2.52
N SER A 410 -0.14 -16.35 3.51
CA SER A 410 -0.57 -16.68 4.88
C SER A 410 -1.91 -17.43 4.90
N ARG A 411 -2.04 -18.37 5.84
CA ARG A 411 -3.27 -19.18 6.03
C ARG A 411 -4.41 -18.38 6.67
N THR A 412 -4.14 -17.20 7.20
CA THR A 412 -5.15 -16.37 7.86
C THR A 412 -5.33 -15.12 7.03
N PHE A 413 -6.40 -15.15 6.26
CA PHE A 413 -6.84 -14.15 5.31
C PHE A 413 -8.21 -13.59 5.78
N PRO A 414 -8.58 -12.34 5.46
CA PRO A 414 -7.76 -11.29 4.89
C PRO A 414 -6.63 -10.87 5.82
N TYR A 415 -5.63 -10.18 5.26
CA TYR A 415 -4.62 -9.54 6.08
C TYR A 415 -5.29 -8.53 7.01
N GLN A 416 -5.00 -8.62 8.32
CA GLN A 416 -5.60 -7.75 9.30
C GLN A 416 -4.98 -6.36 9.18
N MET A 417 -5.80 -5.41 8.75
CA MET A 417 -5.40 -4.01 8.64
C MET A 417 -5.91 -3.22 9.84
N LYS A 418 -5.04 -2.38 10.41
CA LYS A 418 -5.40 -1.43 11.47
C LYS A 418 -4.95 -0.04 11.05
N ALA A 419 -5.91 0.89 11.02
CA ALA A 419 -5.64 2.30 10.75
C ALA A 419 -5.63 3.10 12.04
N PHE A 420 -4.71 4.06 12.13
CA PHE A 420 -4.60 5.02 13.21
C PHE A 420 -4.58 6.41 12.60
N SER A 421 -5.63 7.19 12.80
CA SER A 421 -5.64 8.58 12.39
C SER A 421 -4.75 9.39 13.32
N VAL A 422 -3.82 10.17 12.77
CA VAL A 422 -2.90 11.02 13.53
C VAL A 422 -2.96 12.44 12.97
N TRP A 423 -3.15 13.44 13.84
CA TRP A 423 -3.29 14.83 13.43
C TRP A 423 -2.69 15.79 14.46
N GLN A 424 -2.41 17.01 14.00
CA GLN A 424 -1.98 18.10 14.87
C GLN A 424 -3.14 18.57 15.74
N THR A 425 -2.91 18.77 17.03
CA THR A 425 -3.79 19.61 17.83
C THR A 425 -3.58 21.04 17.36
N LYS A 426 -4.60 21.73 16.84
CA LYS A 426 -4.50 23.17 16.61
C LYS A 426 -3.92 23.82 17.88
N ASN A 427 -2.89 24.64 17.72
CA ASN A 427 -2.46 25.53 18.79
C ASN A 427 -3.69 26.37 19.17
N GLU A 428 -4.27 26.09 20.34
CA GLU A 428 -5.23 27.01 20.98
C GLU A 428 -4.53 28.31 21.35
#